data_AF-A0A1R1YCR0-F1
#
_entry.id   AF-A0A1R1YCR0-F1
#
_cell.length_a   1.000
_cell.length_b   1.000
_cell.length_c   1.000
_cell.angle_alpha   90.00
_cell.angle_beta   90.00
_cell.angle_gamma   90.00
#
_symmetry.space_group_name_H-M   'P 1'
#
loop_
_entity.id
_entity.type
_entity.pdbx_description
1 polymer ?
#
loop_
_entity_poly.entity_id
_entity_poly.type
_entity_poly.pdbx_seq_one_letter_code
_entity_poly.pdbx_strand_id
1 'polypeptide(L)'
;MRCSIFMSYLLCTVRMAYSLEKQHIFKNANEDYFHSLKERNFTCKAKKIESSTYTPLENSTLVFVQVLTRHGARTPIYLIQNEENDWYNCSYLKEYSAIENKNNSSQNEIRINKNYLIPKKNKHNLSRFYWEGNCALGQLTDLGKSQLKDLGKSLRNVYAEKLNFIDLKLNVSSQIKLRSIDLQ
;
A
#
# COMPACT_ATOMS: atom_id res chain seq x y z
N MET A 1 -12.39 -13.39 35.56
CA MET A 1 -12.53 -12.16 34.74
C MET A 1 -11.29 -11.29 34.90
N ARG A 2 -10.37 -11.33 33.94
CA ARG A 2 -9.45 -10.21 33.65
C ARG A 2 -9.16 -10.24 32.16
N CYS A 3 -9.69 -9.24 31.46
CA CYS A 3 -9.46 -8.98 30.05
C CYS A 3 -8.22 -8.09 29.96
N SER A 4 -7.13 -8.60 29.39
CA SER A 4 -5.94 -7.79 29.08
C SER A 4 -5.84 -7.67 27.57
N ILE A 5 -6.26 -6.53 27.06
CA ILE A 5 -6.11 -6.11 25.67
C ILE A 5 -4.66 -5.68 25.49
N PHE A 6 -3.84 -6.49 24.80
CA PHE A 6 -2.55 -6.05 24.28
C PHE A 6 -2.77 -5.37 22.94
N MET A 7 -3.03 -4.07 22.99
CA MET A 7 -3.04 -3.19 21.83
C MET A 7 -1.59 -2.79 21.53
N SER A 8 -0.90 -3.61 20.75
CA SER A 8 0.47 -3.31 20.31
C SER A 8 0.41 -2.31 19.16
N TYR A 9 0.38 -1.01 19.49
CA TYR A 9 0.67 0.05 18.55
C TYR A 9 2.18 0.14 18.35
N LEU A 10 2.68 -0.41 17.24
CA LEU A 10 4.03 -0.11 16.78
C LEU A 10 4.01 1.22 16.02
N LEU A 11 4.03 2.32 16.76
CA LEU A 11 4.37 3.64 16.26
C LEU A 11 5.87 3.65 15.95
N CYS A 12 6.24 3.69 14.67
CA CYS A 12 7.60 4.03 14.26
C CYS A 12 7.79 5.54 14.45
N THR A 13 8.05 5.97 15.69
CA THR A 13 8.49 7.34 15.98
C THR A 13 10.00 7.36 16.07
N VAL A 14 10.67 7.85 15.03
CA VAL A 14 12.06 8.29 15.13
C VAL A 14 12.06 9.62 15.89
N ARG A 15 12.30 9.59 17.21
CA ARG A 15 12.62 10.79 17.99
C ARG A 15 14.11 11.06 17.84
N MET A 16 14.48 12.00 16.98
CA MET A 16 15.79 12.64 17.05
C MET A 16 15.71 13.80 18.05
N ALA A 17 16.28 13.60 19.24
CA ALA A 17 16.58 14.70 20.16
C ALA A 17 17.87 15.37 19.68
N TYR A 18 17.77 16.57 19.12
CA TYR A 18 18.94 17.40 18.83
C TYR A 18 19.29 18.24 20.05
N SER A 19 20.42 17.91 20.68
CA SER A 19 21.13 18.84 21.56
C SER A 19 21.89 19.85 20.69
N LEU A 20 21.53 21.12 20.83
CA LEU A 20 22.14 22.26 20.13
C LEU A 20 23.48 22.60 20.78
N GLU A 21 24.56 21.85 20.51
CA GLU A 21 25.89 22.35 20.90
C GLU A 21 27.09 21.91 20.04
N LYS A 22 26.92 21.19 18.92
CA LYS A 22 28.07 20.83 18.06
C LYS A 22 27.74 20.92 16.57
N GLN A 23 27.65 22.15 16.05
CA GLN A 23 27.40 22.39 14.62
C GLN A 23 28.65 22.37 13.71
N HIS A 24 29.85 22.07 14.20
CA HIS A 24 31.07 22.19 13.38
C HIS A 24 31.79 20.89 12.98
N ILE A 25 31.27 19.69 13.33
CA ILE A 25 31.96 18.42 13.04
C ILE A 25 31.20 17.51 12.03
N PHE A 26 30.03 17.90 11.53
CA PHE A 26 29.16 17.02 10.72
C PHE A 26 29.10 17.37 9.22
N LYS A 27 30.23 17.64 8.56
CA LYS A 27 30.21 17.83 7.08
C LYS A 27 30.57 16.58 6.26
N ASN A 28 31.27 15.59 6.82
CA ASN A 28 31.81 14.48 6.01
C ASN A 28 31.29 13.08 6.37
N ALA A 29 30.43 12.92 7.39
CA ALA A 29 29.90 11.61 7.79
C ALA A 29 28.50 11.29 7.22
N ASN A 30 27.92 12.20 6.41
CA ASN A 30 26.56 12.05 5.90
C ASN A 30 26.48 11.49 4.48
N GLU A 31 27.47 11.69 3.61
CA GLU A 31 27.37 11.22 2.21
C GLU A 31 27.34 9.69 2.11
N ASP A 32 28.20 8.97 2.83
CA ASP A 32 28.23 7.51 2.82
C ASP A 32 26.98 6.89 3.47
N TYR A 33 26.43 7.53 4.51
CA TYR A 33 25.21 7.04 5.15
C TYR A 33 24.00 7.17 4.21
N PHE A 34 23.88 8.30 3.51
CA PHE A 34 22.85 8.52 2.50
C PHE A 34 23.05 7.62 1.26
N HIS A 35 24.28 7.35 0.84
CA HIS A 35 24.56 6.37 -0.23
C HIS A 35 24.14 4.95 0.17
N SER A 36 24.41 4.52 1.41
CA SER A 36 23.98 3.20 1.92
C SER A 36 22.45 3.05 2.07
N LEU A 37 21.73 4.19 2.15
CA LEU A 37 20.26 4.22 2.16
C LEU A 37 19.69 4.18 0.74
N LYS A 38 20.41 4.74 -0.25
CA LYS A 38 20.02 4.74 -1.67
C LYS A 38 20.05 3.33 -2.28
N GLU A 39 20.94 2.46 -1.81
CA GLU A 39 21.02 1.06 -2.25
C GLU A 39 20.01 0.12 -1.56
N ARG A 40 19.36 0.59 -0.49
CA ARG A 40 18.37 -0.20 0.24
C ARG A 40 16.98 0.34 -0.09
N ASN A 41 16.23 -0.45 -0.86
CA ASN A 41 14.79 -0.25 -1.08
C ASN A 41 14.01 -0.39 0.25
N PHE A 42 14.13 0.61 1.12
CA PHE A 42 13.42 0.69 2.40
C PHE A 42 11.95 0.97 2.10
N THR A 43 11.20 -0.11 1.94
CA THR A 43 9.74 -0.03 1.86
C THR A 43 9.17 -0.29 3.24
N CYS A 44 8.53 0.72 3.82
CA CYS A 44 7.75 0.53 5.04
C CYS A 44 6.55 -0.38 4.73
N LYS A 45 6.63 -1.63 5.19
CA LYS A 45 5.56 -2.62 5.06
C LYS A 45 5.17 -3.11 6.44
N ALA A 46 3.88 -3.14 6.72
CA ALA A 46 3.38 -3.78 7.94
C ALA A 46 3.68 -5.28 7.90
N LYS A 47 3.91 -5.89 9.07
CA LYS A 47 4.03 -7.33 9.20
C LYS A 47 2.72 -7.99 8.73
N LYS A 48 2.83 -8.93 7.80
CA LYS A 48 1.70 -9.69 7.28
C LYS A 48 1.43 -10.90 8.19
N ILE A 49 0.20 -11.39 8.15
CA ILE A 49 -0.19 -12.61 8.84
C ILE A 49 0.30 -13.81 8.01
N GLU A 50 1.12 -14.67 8.59
CA GLU A 50 1.64 -15.85 7.88
C GLU A 50 0.93 -17.10 8.38
N SER A 51 0.42 -17.91 7.44
CA SER A 51 -0.33 -19.13 7.75
C SER A 51 0.48 -20.11 8.61
N SER A 52 1.80 -20.15 8.42
CA SER A 52 2.73 -20.98 9.22
C SER A 52 2.81 -20.55 10.69
N THR A 53 2.64 -19.26 10.98
CA THR A 53 2.80 -18.69 12.34
C THR A 53 1.48 -18.41 13.04
N TYR A 54 0.36 -18.46 12.32
CA TYR A 54 -0.95 -18.22 12.90
C TYR A 54 -1.43 -19.43 13.70
N THR A 55 -1.72 -19.24 14.99
CA THR A 55 -2.27 -20.28 15.86
C THR A 55 -3.68 -19.87 16.29
N PRO A 56 -4.72 -20.67 15.97
CA PRO A 56 -6.06 -20.43 16.49
C PRO A 56 -6.08 -20.46 18.01
N LEU A 57 -6.95 -19.66 18.61
CA LEU A 57 -7.15 -19.70 20.06
C LEU A 57 -7.86 -21.01 20.44
N GLU A 58 -7.27 -21.76 21.39
CA GLU A 58 -7.81 -23.03 21.87
C GLU A 58 -9.22 -22.87 22.46
N ASN A 59 -10.06 -23.89 22.27
CA ASN A 59 -11.45 -23.92 22.77
C ASN A 59 -12.29 -22.70 22.36
N SER A 60 -12.02 -22.16 21.16
CA SER A 60 -12.74 -21.01 20.63
C SER A 60 -13.12 -21.23 19.16
N THR A 61 -14.13 -20.50 18.69
CA THR A 61 -14.59 -20.51 17.30
C THR A 61 -14.49 -19.11 16.73
N LEU A 62 -13.84 -18.97 15.58
CA LEU A 62 -13.79 -17.71 14.86
C LEU A 62 -15.18 -17.39 14.29
N VAL A 63 -15.74 -16.25 14.67
CA VAL A 63 -17.08 -15.81 14.23
C VAL A 63 -17.05 -14.62 13.29
N PHE A 64 -15.99 -13.80 13.33
CA PHE A 64 -15.91 -12.55 12.58
C PHE A 64 -14.48 -12.09 12.38
N VAL A 65 -14.21 -11.50 11.21
CA VAL A 65 -12.92 -10.87 10.86
C VAL A 65 -13.19 -9.49 10.30
N GLN A 66 -12.50 -8.48 10.83
CA GLN A 66 -12.49 -7.13 10.28
C GLN A 66 -11.06 -6.78 9.86
N VAL A 67 -10.91 -6.37 8.60
CA VAL A 67 -9.62 -5.91 8.06
C VAL A 67 -9.72 -4.42 7.78
N LEU A 68 -8.92 -3.63 8.49
CA LEU A 68 -8.68 -2.22 8.18
C LEU A 68 -7.28 -2.12 7.58
N THR A 69 -7.21 -1.68 6.32
CA THR A 69 -5.94 -1.50 5.63
C THR A 69 -5.85 -0.12 5.00
N ARG A 70 -4.63 0.42 4.97
CA ARG A 70 -4.29 1.54 4.09
C ARG A 70 -4.14 1.03 2.66
N HIS A 71 -4.22 1.94 1.69
CA HIS A 71 -3.74 1.73 0.32
C HIS A 71 -2.26 1.27 0.30
N GLY A 72 -1.83 0.64 -0.79
CA GLY A 72 -0.41 0.32 -1.02
C GLY A 72 0.42 1.57 -1.38
N ALA A 73 1.68 1.39 -1.75
CA ALA A 73 2.54 2.48 -2.23
C ALA A 73 1.88 3.31 -3.35
N ARG A 74 1.97 4.64 -3.24
CA ARG A 74 1.43 5.61 -4.21
C ARG A 74 2.53 6.58 -4.62
N THR A 75 2.35 7.25 -5.76
CA THR A 75 3.15 8.43 -6.10
C THR A 75 2.80 9.59 -5.14
N PRO A 76 3.66 10.63 -5.03
CA PRO A 76 3.35 11.81 -4.23
C PRO A 76 2.06 12.49 -4.68
N ILE A 77 1.31 13.09 -3.76
CA ILE A 77 0.08 13.84 -4.10
C ILE A 77 0.38 15.28 -4.59
N TYR A 78 1.59 15.77 -4.33
CA TYR A 78 2.07 17.08 -4.76
C TYR A 78 3.36 16.91 -5.55
N LEU A 79 3.60 17.83 -6.48
CA LEU A 79 4.86 17.91 -7.19
C LEU A 79 5.94 18.37 -6.22
N ILE A 80 6.98 17.56 -6.06
CA ILE A 80 8.15 17.90 -5.27
C ILE A 80 9.15 18.56 -6.22
N GLN A 81 9.57 19.79 -5.90
CA GLN A 81 10.56 20.49 -6.71
C GLN A 81 11.87 19.69 -6.70
N ASN A 82 12.48 19.55 -7.88
CA ASN A 82 13.72 18.79 -8.07
C ASN A 82 13.59 17.30 -7.69
N GLU A 83 12.40 16.72 -7.81
CA GLU A 83 12.25 15.27 -7.77
C GLU A 83 12.96 14.62 -8.96
N GLU A 84 13.97 13.80 -8.68
CA GLU A 84 14.76 13.08 -9.68
C GLU A 84 14.25 11.65 -9.91
N ASN A 85 13.28 11.17 -9.13
CA ASN A 85 12.74 9.84 -9.31
C ASN A 85 11.87 9.74 -10.57
N ASP A 86 12.16 8.71 -11.37
CA ASP A 86 11.35 8.34 -12.51
C ASP A 86 10.21 7.40 -12.09
N TRP A 87 8.96 7.79 -12.37
CA TRP A 87 7.76 7.05 -11.99
C TRP A 87 7.21 6.22 -13.16
N TYR A 88 7.99 5.27 -13.67
CA TYR A 88 7.57 4.31 -14.72
C TYR A 88 6.91 3.03 -14.17
N ASN A 89 6.47 3.05 -12.92
CA ASN A 89 5.94 1.90 -12.20
C ASN A 89 4.43 2.00 -11.92
N CYS A 90 3.67 2.68 -12.79
CA CYS A 90 2.21 2.64 -12.78
C CYS A 90 1.66 1.85 -13.98
N SER A 91 2.41 0.83 -14.38
CA SER A 91 2.10 -0.03 -15.52
C SER A 91 1.04 -1.09 -15.15
N TYR A 92 0.71 -1.99 -16.08
CA TYR A 92 -0.42 -2.90 -15.89
C TYR A 92 -0.12 -4.04 -14.89
N LEU A 93 -0.80 -4.03 -13.74
CA LEU A 93 -1.48 -5.22 -13.24
C LEU A 93 -2.94 -5.02 -13.61
N LYS A 94 -3.58 -5.97 -14.32
CA LYS A 94 -5.00 -5.91 -14.73
C LYS A 94 -5.85 -5.25 -13.64
N GLU A 95 -6.22 -3.99 -13.86
CA GLU A 95 -6.99 -3.22 -12.89
C GLU A 95 -8.43 -3.69 -12.98
N TYR A 96 -8.83 -4.54 -12.04
CA TYR A 96 -10.23 -4.90 -11.86
C TYR A 96 -10.86 -3.79 -11.02
N SER A 97 -11.49 -2.84 -11.70
CA SER A 97 -12.35 -1.87 -11.05
C SER A 97 -13.78 -2.41 -11.07
N ALA A 98 -14.32 -2.73 -9.90
CA ALA A 98 -15.74 -3.04 -9.76
C ALA A 98 -16.45 -1.75 -9.34
N ILE A 99 -17.27 -1.20 -10.23
CA ILE A 99 -18.20 -0.13 -9.86
C ILE A 99 -19.45 -0.83 -9.33
N GLU A 100 -19.64 -0.82 -8.02
CA GLU A 100 -20.89 -1.32 -7.43
C GLU A 100 -22.00 -0.32 -7.74
N ASN A 101 -22.82 -0.65 -8.74
CA ASN A 101 -23.99 0.15 -9.08
C ASN A 101 -25.08 -0.14 -8.04
N LYS A 102 -25.38 0.84 -7.17
CA LYS A 102 -26.34 0.69 -6.05
C LYS A 102 -27.73 0.20 -6.48
N ASN A 103 -28.06 0.30 -7.78
CA ASN A 103 -29.42 0.11 -8.29
C ASN A 103 -29.59 -1.00 -9.34
N ASN A 104 -28.56 -1.72 -9.80
CA ASN A 104 -28.75 -2.77 -10.81
C ASN A 104 -27.80 -3.97 -10.62
N SER A 105 -28.40 -5.15 -10.51
CA SER A 105 -27.80 -6.46 -10.24
C SER A 105 -27.04 -7.10 -11.42
N SER A 106 -26.90 -6.40 -12.56
CA SER A 106 -26.04 -6.88 -13.64
C SER A 106 -24.60 -6.44 -13.38
N GLN A 107 -23.80 -7.38 -12.88
CA GLN A 107 -22.34 -7.28 -12.76
C GLN A 107 -21.68 -7.13 -14.14
N ASN A 108 -21.78 -5.97 -14.75
CA ASN A 108 -20.91 -5.63 -15.86
C ASN A 108 -19.58 -5.19 -15.26
N GLU A 109 -18.56 -6.05 -15.34
CA GLU A 109 -17.17 -5.69 -15.03
C GLU A 109 -16.74 -4.55 -15.98
N ILE A 110 -16.86 -3.30 -15.53
CA ILE A 110 -16.35 -2.16 -16.29
C ILE A 110 -14.83 -2.14 -16.14
N ARG A 111 -14.14 -2.63 -17.17
CA ARG A 111 -12.68 -2.54 -17.27
C ARG A 111 -12.30 -1.16 -17.81
N ILE A 112 -11.81 -0.29 -16.93
CA ILE A 112 -11.29 1.01 -17.33
C ILE A 112 -9.81 0.85 -17.69
N ASN A 113 -9.45 1.17 -18.94
CA ASN A 113 -8.05 1.27 -19.35
C ASN A 113 -7.67 2.76 -19.38
N LYS A 114 -6.74 3.18 -18.52
CA LYS A 114 -6.24 4.57 -18.45
C LYS A 114 -4.86 4.63 -19.08
N ASN A 115 -4.74 5.38 -20.18
CA ASN A 115 -3.45 5.70 -20.80
C ASN A 115 -3.07 7.13 -20.41
N TYR A 116 -1.92 7.31 -19.78
CA TYR A 116 -1.37 8.64 -19.47
C TYR A 116 -0.31 9.01 -20.50
N LEU A 117 -0.46 10.19 -21.11
CA LEU A 117 0.55 10.80 -21.96
C LEU A 117 1.22 11.93 -21.16
N ILE A 118 2.42 11.67 -20.62
CA ILE A 118 3.23 12.72 -20.00
C ILE A 118 4.08 13.39 -21.10
N PRO A 119 3.94 14.70 -21.35
CA PRO A 119 4.73 15.38 -22.36
C PRO A 119 6.22 15.33 -22.01
N LYS A 120 7.10 15.13 -23.01
CA LYS A 120 8.55 15.18 -22.80
C LYS A 120 8.96 16.49 -22.11
N LYS A 121 9.94 16.43 -21.21
CA LYS A 121 10.50 17.62 -20.53
C LYS A 121 10.95 18.65 -21.57
N ASN A 122 10.39 19.85 -21.50
CA ASN A 122 10.79 20.99 -22.33
C ASN A 122 10.91 22.24 -21.43
N LYS A 123 11.98 23.02 -21.63
CA LYS A 123 12.24 24.23 -20.84
C LYS A 123 11.17 25.32 -21.00
N HIS A 124 10.41 25.28 -22.10
CA HIS A 124 9.43 26.30 -22.48
C HIS A 124 7.98 25.95 -22.12
N ASN A 125 7.70 24.78 -21.55
CA ASN A 125 6.35 24.40 -21.15
C ASN A 125 6.31 23.97 -19.67
N LEU A 126 5.12 23.61 -19.21
CA LEU A 126 4.92 23.18 -17.83
C LEU A 126 5.43 21.75 -17.56
N SER A 127 5.90 20.99 -18.56
CA SER A 127 6.33 19.59 -18.36
C SER A 127 7.54 19.47 -17.44
N ARG A 128 8.35 20.52 -17.30
CA ARG A 128 9.45 20.59 -16.32
C ARG A 128 9.01 20.48 -14.85
N PHE A 129 7.75 20.79 -14.55
CA PHE A 129 7.21 20.70 -13.19
C PHE A 129 6.70 19.30 -12.86
N TYR A 130 6.49 18.45 -13.87
CA TYR A 130 6.06 17.08 -13.69
C TYR A 130 7.28 16.16 -13.62
N TRP A 131 7.17 15.10 -12.81
CA TRP A 131 8.14 14.01 -12.88
C TRP A 131 8.02 13.26 -14.21
N GLU A 132 9.08 12.57 -14.59
CA GLU A 132 9.03 11.63 -15.71
C GLU A 132 8.33 10.34 -15.29
N GLY A 133 7.63 9.69 -16.22
CA GLY A 133 6.99 8.42 -15.92
C GLY A 133 5.70 8.15 -16.67
N ASN A 134 4.95 7.18 -16.14
CA ASN A 134 3.60 6.82 -16.56
C ASN A 134 2.57 6.92 -15.43
N CYS A 135 2.95 7.55 -14.31
CA CYS A 135 2.12 7.74 -13.13
C CYS A 135 1.53 9.16 -13.04
N ALA A 136 0.25 9.26 -12.64
CA ALA A 136 -0.39 10.49 -12.20
C ALA A 136 -0.06 10.81 -10.72
N LEU A 137 -0.34 12.05 -10.29
CA LEU A 137 -0.21 12.48 -8.89
C LEU A 137 -1.08 11.62 -7.98
N GLY A 138 -0.51 11.15 -6.88
CA GLY A 138 -1.19 10.33 -5.92
C GLY A 138 -1.65 8.99 -6.46
N GLN A 139 -1.21 8.49 -7.61
CA GLN A 139 -1.67 7.22 -8.20
C GLN A 139 -1.07 6.00 -7.45
N LEU A 140 -1.84 4.92 -7.33
CA LEU A 140 -1.34 3.64 -6.83
C LEU A 140 -0.31 3.02 -7.79
N THR A 141 0.90 2.76 -7.29
CA THR A 141 2.00 2.16 -8.08
C THR A 141 1.88 0.65 -8.13
N ASP A 142 2.62 0.01 -9.04
CA ASP A 142 2.69 -1.45 -9.20
C ASP A 142 3.21 -2.14 -7.95
N LEU A 143 4.15 -1.49 -7.26
CA LEU A 143 4.58 -1.91 -5.93
C LEU A 143 3.40 -1.91 -4.95
N GLY A 144 2.58 -0.85 -4.94
CA GLY A 144 1.40 -0.76 -4.08
C GLY A 144 0.35 -1.81 -4.40
N LYS A 145 0.08 -2.05 -5.69
CA LYS A 145 -0.80 -3.13 -6.17
C LYS A 145 -0.28 -4.49 -5.71
N SER A 146 1.02 -4.74 -5.85
CA SER A 146 1.65 -5.99 -5.42
C SER A 146 1.54 -6.19 -3.90
N GLN A 147 1.78 -5.15 -3.10
CA GLN A 147 1.63 -5.18 -1.65
C GLN A 147 0.21 -5.60 -1.23
N LEU A 148 -0.82 -5.02 -1.86
CA LEU A 148 -2.22 -5.36 -1.57
C LEU A 148 -2.59 -6.77 -2.06
N LYS A 149 -2.09 -7.18 -3.22
CA LYS A 149 -2.27 -8.56 -3.72
C LYS A 149 -1.68 -9.58 -2.76
N ASP A 150 -0.48 -9.32 -2.26
CA ASP A 150 0.16 -10.21 -1.30
C ASP A 150 -0.55 -10.22 0.05
N LEU A 151 -1.08 -9.08 0.50
CA LEU A 151 -1.94 -9.03 1.68
C LEU A 151 -3.17 -9.93 1.49
N GLY A 152 -3.85 -9.82 0.34
CA GLY A 152 -5.00 -10.66 0.02
C GLY A 152 -4.66 -12.15 -0.01
N LYS A 153 -3.50 -12.53 -0.56
CA LYS A 153 -3.01 -13.92 -0.51
C LYS A 153 -2.78 -14.39 0.93
N SER A 154 -2.09 -13.60 1.73
CA SER A 154 -1.81 -13.90 3.14
C SER A 154 -3.10 -14.09 3.95
N LEU A 155 -4.11 -13.23 3.75
CA LEU A 155 -5.43 -13.37 4.35
C LEU A 155 -6.15 -14.65 3.87
N ARG A 156 -6.10 -14.96 2.57
CA ARG A 156 -6.69 -16.19 2.01
C ARG A 156 -6.06 -17.45 2.61
N ASN A 157 -4.74 -17.49 2.71
CA ASN A 157 -4.03 -18.66 3.24
C ASN A 157 -4.43 -18.97 4.70
N VAL A 158 -4.79 -17.95 5.48
CA VAL A 158 -5.25 -18.12 6.86
C VAL A 158 -6.74 -18.41 6.89
N TYR A 159 -7.56 -17.48 6.41
CA TYR A 159 -9.00 -17.51 6.65
C TYR A 159 -9.76 -18.42 5.68
N ALA A 160 -9.26 -18.64 4.45
CA ALA A 160 -9.89 -19.57 3.52
C ALA A 160 -9.28 -20.97 3.66
N GLU A 161 -7.96 -21.07 3.55
CA GLU A 161 -7.29 -22.38 3.40
C GLU A 161 -7.03 -23.07 4.74
N LYS A 162 -6.44 -22.36 5.71
CA LYS A 162 -6.11 -22.95 7.02
C LYS A 162 -7.33 -23.13 7.92
N LEU A 163 -8.22 -22.12 7.96
CA LEU A 163 -9.36 -22.12 8.88
C LEU A 163 -10.68 -22.54 8.24
N ASN A 164 -10.76 -22.61 6.91
CA ASN A 164 -12.03 -22.83 6.19
C ASN A 164 -13.15 -21.88 6.66
N PHE A 165 -12.81 -20.64 7.03
CA PHE A 165 -13.75 -19.63 7.52
C PHE A 165 -14.49 -18.93 6.38
N ILE A 166 -13.86 -18.81 5.21
CA ILE A 166 -14.47 -18.31 3.97
C ILE A 166 -14.27 -19.30 2.84
N ASP A 167 -15.17 -19.30 1.86
CA ASP A 167 -15.06 -20.22 0.73
C ASP A 167 -13.84 -19.91 -0.16
N LEU A 168 -13.23 -20.96 -0.70
CA LEU A 168 -12.09 -20.84 -1.62
C LEU A 168 -12.46 -20.10 -2.91
N LYS A 169 -13.72 -20.16 -3.33
CA LYS A 169 -14.26 -19.38 -4.46
C LYS A 169 -15.36 -18.48 -3.92
N LEU A 170 -15.20 -17.18 -4.12
CA LEU A 170 -16.19 -16.18 -3.72
C LEU A 170 -17.40 -16.30 -4.65
N ASN A 171 -18.35 -17.17 -4.29
CA ASN A 171 -19.58 -17.39 -5.03
C ASN A 171 -20.76 -16.59 -4.45
N VAL A 172 -20.64 -16.06 -3.22
CA VAL A 172 -21.74 -15.38 -2.51
C VAL A 172 -21.26 -14.07 -1.88
N SER A 173 -21.97 -12.97 -2.14
CA SER A 173 -21.70 -11.64 -1.57
C SER A 173 -21.99 -11.53 -0.07
N SER A 174 -22.57 -12.57 0.55
CA SER A 174 -22.95 -12.55 1.97
C SER A 174 -21.78 -12.77 2.93
N GLN A 175 -20.70 -13.42 2.49
CA GLN A 175 -19.55 -13.74 3.36
C GLN A 175 -18.57 -12.57 3.51
N ILE A 176 -18.47 -11.69 2.50
CA ILE A 176 -17.52 -10.58 2.50
C ILE A 176 -18.24 -9.28 2.17
N LYS A 177 -18.11 -8.31 3.06
CA LYS A 177 -18.54 -6.93 2.82
C LYS A 177 -17.32 -6.03 2.66
N LEU A 178 -17.20 -5.39 1.50
CA LEU A 178 -16.13 -4.45 1.20
C LEU A 178 -16.65 -3.02 1.34
N ARG A 179 -15.82 -2.15 1.93
CA ARG A 179 -16.04 -0.71 1.97
C ARG A 179 -14.70 -0.02 1.77
N SER A 180 -14.68 0.98 0.89
CA SER A 180 -13.54 1.85 0.65
C SER A 180 -14.00 3.30 0.73
N ILE A 181 -13.07 4.20 1.00
CA ILE A 181 -13.25 5.62 0.71
C ILE A 181 -13.18 5.84 -0.80
N ASP A 182 -13.88 6.86 -1.30
CA ASP A 182 -13.88 7.24 -2.72
C ASP A 182 -12.62 8.04 -3.06
N LEU A 183 -11.50 7.33 -3.15
CA LEU A 183 -10.21 7.84 -3.62
C LEU A 183 -9.64 6.85 -4.63
N GLN A 184 -9.52 7.27 -5.89
CA GLN A 184 -8.88 6.51 -6.96
C GLN A 184 -7.36 6.54 -6.80
#